data_AF-A0A939KPP2-F1
#
_entry.id   AF-A0A939KPP2-F1
#
_cell.length_a   1.000
_cell.length_b   1.000
_cell.length_c   1.000
_cell.angle_alpha   90.00
_cell.angle_beta   90.00
_cell.angle_gamma   90.00
#
_symmetry.space_group_name_H-M   'P 1'
#
loop_
_entity.id
_entity.type
_entity.pdbx_description
1 polymer ?
#
loop_
_entity_poly.entity_id
_entity_poly.type
_entity_poly.pdbx_seq_one_letter_code
_entity_poly.pdbx_strand_id
1 'polypeptide(L)'
;MSNTPVSGTEHTTTVVIGAGLSGLAVASELSRYGVGSIVVDGLDILGSSVLSSSTGLLPRCDIADPASLQERSEIMRHLRNYAASHSLDVRNNTRAVRLDLIGDTAAARFDAGLEPSVPGCPTRQWAVHTAQGVLFADHIVVTRCGQSQLRRMLADLGIALGQNFVAAMRAIGMHLVGVGELITPTPKEVLRQAKVVGQAISAKVYPDSVQAALTGSFAAVPA
;
A
#
# COMPACT_ATOMS: atom_id res chain seq x y z
N MET A 1 -17.27 33.13 -6.55
CA MET A 1 -16.25 32.66 -7.53
C MET A 1 -16.15 31.16 -7.34
N SER A 2 -16.78 30.41 -8.22
CA SER A 2 -16.97 28.96 -8.14
C SER A 2 -15.67 28.27 -8.58
N ASN A 3 -14.95 27.69 -7.61
CA ASN A 3 -13.79 26.85 -7.90
C ASN A 3 -14.31 25.53 -8.46
N THR A 4 -14.28 25.37 -9.78
CA THR A 4 -14.45 24.09 -10.45
C THR A 4 -13.39 23.11 -9.91
N PRO A 5 -13.76 21.90 -9.46
CA PRO A 5 -12.77 20.93 -9.02
C PRO A 5 -11.93 20.57 -10.25
N VAL A 6 -10.64 20.90 -10.21
CA VAL A 6 -9.66 20.35 -11.15
C VAL A 6 -9.77 18.85 -10.95
N SER A 7 -10.43 18.16 -11.89
CA SER A 7 -10.47 16.71 -11.96
C SER A 7 -9.08 16.29 -12.43
N GLY A 8 -8.11 16.40 -11.53
CA GLY A 8 -6.70 16.20 -11.79
C GLY A 8 -6.42 14.71 -11.80
N THR A 9 -6.08 14.18 -12.97
CA THR A 9 -5.40 12.91 -13.06
C THR A 9 -3.98 13.10 -12.54
N GLU A 10 -3.64 12.42 -11.46
CA GLU A 10 -2.32 12.51 -10.84
C GLU A 10 -1.62 11.16 -10.92
N HIS A 11 -0.33 11.17 -11.24
CA HIS A 11 0.49 9.97 -11.30
C HIS A 11 1.47 9.96 -10.12
N THR A 12 1.54 8.83 -9.43
CA THR A 12 2.49 8.58 -8.35
C THR A 12 3.03 7.16 -8.45
N THR A 13 4.17 6.86 -7.82
CA THR A 13 4.72 5.51 -7.84
C THR A 13 3.89 4.56 -6.97
N THR A 14 3.49 5.02 -5.78
CA THR A 14 2.74 4.18 -4.81
C THR A 14 1.57 4.93 -4.18
N VAL A 15 0.39 4.32 -4.14
CA VAL A 15 -0.73 4.79 -3.32
C VAL A 15 -0.89 3.90 -2.09
N VAL A 16 -0.96 4.51 -0.90
CA VAL A 16 -1.21 3.81 0.36
C VAL A 16 -2.62 4.12 0.81
N ILE A 17 -3.46 3.10 0.98
CA ILE A 17 -4.83 3.26 1.47
C ILE A 17 -4.91 2.97 2.96
N GLY A 18 -5.20 4.01 3.73
CA GLY A 18 -5.34 3.99 5.19
C GLY A 18 -4.40 4.97 5.87
N ALA A 19 -4.89 6.11 6.38
CA ALA A 19 -4.07 7.09 7.12
C ALA A 19 -3.79 6.69 8.60
N GLY A 20 -3.92 5.40 8.93
CA GLY A 20 -3.69 4.85 10.26
C GLY A 20 -2.23 4.41 10.51
N LEU A 21 -2.02 3.63 11.58
CA LEU A 21 -0.71 3.10 11.98
C LEU A 21 0.02 2.41 10.82
N SER A 22 -0.66 1.48 10.16
CA SER A 22 -0.10 0.70 9.06
C SER A 22 0.27 1.56 7.86
N GLY A 23 -0.58 2.50 7.44
CA GLY A 23 -0.29 3.29 6.25
C GLY A 23 0.75 4.36 6.48
N LEU A 24 0.76 5.02 7.65
CA LEU A 24 1.82 5.96 7.98
C LEU A 24 3.16 5.25 8.17
N ALA A 25 3.17 4.04 8.72
CA ALA A 25 4.39 3.24 8.83
C ALA A 25 4.96 2.91 7.44
N VAL A 26 4.10 2.46 6.51
CA VAL A 26 4.50 2.17 5.14
C VAL A 26 4.99 3.43 4.43
N ALA A 27 4.26 4.54 4.52
CA ALA A 27 4.64 5.80 3.89
C ALA A 27 5.99 6.32 4.40
N SER A 28 6.25 6.17 5.71
CA SER A 28 7.53 6.50 6.32
C SER A 28 8.67 5.65 5.75
N GLU A 29 8.45 4.34 5.59
CA GLU A 29 9.46 3.45 5.00
C GLU A 29 9.68 3.72 3.51
N LEU A 30 8.61 3.96 2.74
CA LEU A 30 8.73 4.34 1.32
C LEU A 30 9.54 5.64 1.15
N SER A 31 9.28 6.63 1.99
CA SER A 31 10.05 7.88 2.01
C SER A 31 11.53 7.66 2.32
N ARG A 32 11.87 6.76 3.26
CA ARG A 32 13.27 6.39 3.55
C ARG A 32 13.98 5.76 2.36
N TYR A 33 13.24 5.04 1.52
CA TYR A 33 13.76 4.46 0.28
C TYR A 33 13.67 5.41 -0.92
N GLY A 34 13.23 6.67 -0.74
CA GLY A 34 13.08 7.65 -1.81
C GLY A 34 11.89 7.39 -2.75
N VAL A 35 10.99 6.45 -2.41
CA VAL A 35 9.83 6.11 -3.24
C VAL A 35 8.70 7.13 -2.99
N GLY A 36 8.23 7.77 -4.07
CA GLY A 36 7.08 8.67 -4.03
C GLY A 36 5.81 7.93 -3.60
N SER A 37 5.10 8.47 -2.60
CA SER A 37 3.86 7.88 -2.13
C SER A 37 2.80 8.91 -1.73
N ILE A 38 1.54 8.56 -2.00
CA ILE A 38 0.37 9.32 -1.56
C ILE A 38 -0.45 8.45 -0.61
N VAL A 39 -0.70 8.94 0.60
CA VAL A 39 -1.55 8.26 1.59
C VAL A 39 -2.97 8.82 1.51
N VAL A 40 -3.96 7.94 1.32
CA VAL A 40 -5.39 8.29 1.33
C VAL A 40 -6.07 7.70 2.56
N ASP A 41 -7.16 8.31 3.03
CA ASP A 41 -7.76 7.97 4.34
C ASP A 41 -8.29 6.53 4.43
N GLY A 42 -9.08 6.09 3.45
CA GLY A 42 -9.67 4.74 3.46
C GLY A 42 -10.35 4.37 2.15
N LEU A 43 -10.72 3.10 2.04
CA LEU A 43 -11.32 2.49 0.86
C LEU A 43 -12.81 2.19 1.09
N ASP A 44 -13.69 2.94 0.42
CA ASP A 44 -15.14 2.79 0.50
C ASP A 44 -15.65 1.83 -0.60
N ILE A 45 -15.17 0.58 -0.57
CA ILE A 45 -15.66 -0.44 -1.48
C ILE A 45 -16.96 -1.00 -0.93
N LEU A 46 -18.04 -0.65 -1.62
CA LEU A 46 -19.38 -1.23 -1.53
C LEU A 46 -20.05 -1.06 -0.16
N GLY A 47 -20.52 0.15 0.12
CA GLY A 47 -21.71 0.35 0.95
C GLY A 47 -21.60 -0.11 2.41
N SER A 48 -20.41 -0.47 2.89
CA SER A 48 -20.10 -0.61 4.30
C SER A 48 -19.92 0.77 4.92
N SER A 49 -20.94 1.61 4.76
CA SER A 49 -21.31 2.56 5.80
C SER A 49 -21.24 1.79 7.12
N VAL A 50 -20.57 2.37 8.11
CA VAL A 50 -20.35 1.79 9.45
C VAL A 50 -19.17 0.83 9.59
N LEU A 51 -17.96 1.17 9.11
CA LEU A 51 -16.74 1.00 9.92
C LEU A 51 -15.78 2.16 9.63
N SER A 52 -16.21 3.31 10.12
CA SER A 52 -15.51 4.59 10.27
C SER A 52 -13.98 4.58 10.07
N SER A 53 -13.46 5.62 9.41
CA SER A 53 -12.07 6.11 9.58
C SER A 53 -11.69 6.41 11.04
N SER A 54 -12.62 6.25 11.98
CA SER A 54 -12.38 5.92 13.39
C SER A 54 -12.49 4.42 13.66
N THR A 55 -11.44 3.65 13.38
CA THR A 55 -11.26 2.30 13.97
C THR A 55 -10.22 2.32 15.09
N GLY A 56 -10.29 3.37 15.92
CA GLY A 56 -9.84 3.32 17.32
C GLY A 56 -10.77 2.46 18.20
N LEU A 57 -11.93 2.02 17.67
CA LEU A 57 -13.00 1.39 18.46
C LEU A 57 -13.60 0.11 17.84
N LEU A 58 -12.92 -0.61 16.95
CA LEU A 58 -13.31 -2.02 16.70
C LEU A 58 -12.84 -2.84 17.91
N PRO A 59 -13.72 -3.22 18.85
CA PRO A 59 -13.35 -3.95 20.04
C PRO A 59 -13.30 -5.43 19.66
N ARG A 60 -12.15 -5.85 19.12
CA ARG A 60 -11.59 -7.15 19.46
C ARG A 60 -10.33 -6.95 20.30
N CYS A 61 -10.49 -6.08 21.30
CA CYS A 61 -9.65 -6.01 22.48
C CYS A 61 -10.14 -7.08 23.45
N ASP A 62 -9.80 -8.34 23.21
CA ASP A 62 -9.69 -9.24 24.34
C ASP A 62 -8.39 -8.86 25.05
N ILE A 63 -8.53 -7.98 26.05
CA ILE A 63 -7.49 -7.56 27.00
C ILE A 63 -6.39 -6.66 26.37
N ALA A 64 -6.72 -5.41 26.02
CA ALA A 64 -5.67 -4.44 25.74
C ALA A 64 -5.09 -3.90 27.05
N ASP A 65 -3.96 -4.48 27.44
CA ASP A 65 -3.05 -3.92 28.45
C ASP A 65 -2.85 -2.41 28.20
N PRO A 66 -3.07 -1.52 29.19
CA PRO A 66 -2.89 -0.08 29.01
C PRO A 66 -1.50 0.29 28.45
N ALA A 67 -0.45 -0.50 28.75
CA ALA A 67 0.87 -0.28 28.18
C ALA A 67 0.89 -0.44 26.64
N SER A 68 0.14 -1.39 26.09
CA SER A 68 0.04 -1.61 24.64
C SER A 68 -0.71 -0.48 23.90
N LEU A 69 -1.70 0.13 24.55
CA LEU A 69 -2.42 1.30 24.03
C LEU A 69 -1.55 2.55 24.05
N GLN A 70 -0.75 2.71 25.11
CA GLN A 70 0.23 3.77 25.21
C GLN A 70 1.31 3.64 24.13
N GLU A 71 1.92 2.46 23.98
CA GLU A 71 2.91 2.17 22.93
C GLU A 71 2.35 2.51 21.54
N ARG A 72 1.12 2.07 21.24
CA ARG A 72 0.46 2.40 19.97
C ARG A 72 0.28 3.91 19.78
N SER A 73 -0.10 4.63 20.83
CA SER A 73 -0.32 6.07 20.77
C SER A 73 0.98 6.85 20.56
N GLU A 74 2.05 6.42 21.23
CA GLU A 74 3.40 6.96 21.05
C GLU A 74 3.90 6.73 19.63
N ILE A 75 3.78 5.50 19.11
CA ILE A 75 4.16 5.19 17.73
C ILE A 75 3.36 6.04 16.73
N MET A 76 2.03 6.15 16.90
CA MET A 76 1.21 7.01 16.04
C MET A 76 1.66 8.47 16.08
N ARG A 77 2.01 8.99 17.25
CA ARG A 77 2.54 10.35 17.41
C ARG A 77 3.86 10.50 16.65
N HIS A 78 4.78 9.54 16.78
CA HIS A 78 6.06 9.55 16.07
C HIS A 78 5.88 9.49 14.55
N LEU A 79 4.97 8.66 14.05
CA LEU A 79 4.69 8.54 12.63
C LEU A 79 4.07 9.82 12.04
N ARG A 80 3.16 10.47 12.77
CA ARG A 80 2.59 11.77 12.33
C ARG A 80 3.64 12.87 12.32
N ASN A 81 4.50 12.91 13.34
CA ASN A 81 5.61 13.87 13.38
C ASN A 81 6.57 13.63 12.23
N TYR A 82 6.92 12.37 11.96
CA TYR A 82 7.76 12.00 10.81
C TYR A 82 7.14 12.45 9.49
N ALA A 83 5.84 12.18 9.31
CA ALA A 83 5.10 12.58 8.11
C ALA A 83 5.13 14.10 7.89
N ALA A 84 4.93 14.88 8.96
CA ALA A 84 5.00 16.34 8.90
C ALA A 84 6.42 16.86 8.62
N SER A 85 7.44 16.26 9.26
CA SER A 85 8.84 16.69 9.08
C SER A 85 9.41 16.35 7.70
N HIS A 86 8.93 15.30 7.05
CA HIS A 86 9.39 14.85 5.73
C HIS A 86 8.41 15.20 4.60
N SER A 87 7.40 16.04 4.88
CA SER A 87 6.40 16.50 3.93
C SER A 87 5.74 15.34 3.15
N LEU A 88 5.39 14.26 3.84
CA LEU A 88 4.67 13.14 3.20
C LEU A 88 3.29 13.62 2.74
N ASP A 89 2.90 13.23 1.53
CA ASP A 89 1.57 13.54 0.99
C ASP A 89 0.51 12.65 1.66
N VAL A 90 -0.11 13.19 2.72
CA VAL A 90 -1.14 12.50 3.51
C VAL A 90 -2.48 13.23 3.36
N ARG A 91 -3.39 12.62 2.61
CA ARG A 91 -4.69 13.19 2.24
C ARG A 91 -5.82 12.60 3.11
N ASN A 92 -5.93 13.10 4.33
CA ASN A 92 -6.93 12.65 5.30
C ASN A 92 -8.39 12.88 4.88
N ASN A 93 -8.65 13.78 3.93
CA ASN A 93 -9.99 14.07 3.41
C ASN A 93 -10.26 13.46 2.02
N THR A 94 -9.32 12.66 1.51
CA THR A 94 -9.44 11.98 0.22
C THR A 94 -9.67 10.50 0.49
N ARG A 95 -10.85 10.00 0.11
CA ARG A 95 -11.19 8.58 0.20
C ARG A 95 -11.05 7.93 -1.16
N ALA A 96 -10.52 6.71 -1.17
CA ALA A 96 -10.59 5.85 -2.33
C ALA A 96 -12.00 5.25 -2.41
N VAL A 97 -12.68 5.48 -3.52
CA VAL A 97 -14.05 5.02 -3.79
C VAL A 97 -14.02 3.73 -4.61
N ARG A 98 -13.13 3.66 -5.61
CA ARG A 98 -12.99 2.51 -6.49
C ARG A 98 -11.52 2.27 -6.84
N LEU A 99 -11.19 1.01 -7.04
CA LEU A 99 -9.90 0.58 -7.56
C LEU A 99 -10.14 -0.13 -8.87
N ASP A 100 -9.41 0.26 -9.91
CA ASP A 100 -9.40 -0.40 -11.19
C ASP A 100 -7.94 -0.75 -11.55
N LEU A 101 -7.74 -1.91 -12.18
CA LEU A 101 -6.44 -2.30 -12.71
C LEU A 101 -6.42 -2.04 -14.22
N ILE A 102 -5.54 -1.15 -14.64
CA ILE A 102 -5.36 -0.76 -16.03
C ILE A 102 -4.11 -1.46 -16.56
N GLY A 103 -4.19 -2.01 -17.78
CA GLY A 103 -3.05 -2.67 -18.41
C GLY A 103 -3.14 -4.20 -18.45
N ASP A 104 -4.33 -4.78 -18.28
CA ASP A 104 -4.55 -6.17 -18.66
C ASP A 104 -5.88 -6.28 -19.43
N THR A 105 -5.78 -6.38 -20.75
CA THR A 105 -6.89 -6.74 -21.63
C THR A 105 -7.26 -8.19 -21.36
N ALA A 106 -8.06 -8.45 -20.31
CA ALA A 106 -8.95 -9.60 -20.13
C ALA A 106 -8.46 -11.04 -20.49
N ALA A 107 -7.16 -11.30 -20.71
CA ALA A 107 -6.69 -12.52 -21.37
C ALA A 107 -5.38 -13.11 -20.81
N ALA A 108 -4.71 -12.48 -19.85
CA ALA A 108 -3.68 -13.17 -19.08
C ALA A 108 -4.36 -14.00 -17.98
N ARG A 109 -4.91 -15.14 -18.40
CA ARG A 109 -5.25 -16.24 -17.49
C ARG A 109 -4.10 -16.39 -16.49
N PHE A 110 -4.44 -16.49 -15.21
CA PHE A 110 -3.56 -17.05 -14.19
C PHE A 110 -3.25 -18.50 -14.59
N ASP A 111 -2.37 -18.67 -15.56
CA ASP A 111 -1.73 -19.94 -15.84
C ASP A 111 -0.43 -19.96 -15.04
N ALA A 112 -0.31 -21.01 -14.26
CA ALA A 112 0.77 -21.20 -13.32
C ALA A 112 2.06 -21.44 -14.10
N GLY A 113 2.93 -20.44 -14.11
CA GLY A 113 4.32 -20.56 -14.53
C GLY A 113 4.60 -19.84 -15.84
N LEU A 114 5.29 -18.71 -15.75
CA LEU A 114 6.15 -18.18 -16.80
C LEU A 114 7.07 -17.10 -16.22
N GLU A 115 8.37 -17.39 -16.36
CA GLU A 115 9.57 -16.56 -16.52
C GLU A 115 9.46 -15.03 -16.49
N PRO A 116 10.55 -14.33 -16.07
CA PRO A 116 10.58 -12.88 -15.96
C PRO A 116 10.36 -12.21 -17.32
N SER A 117 9.38 -11.32 -17.32
CA SER A 117 8.87 -10.56 -18.46
C SER A 117 9.93 -9.85 -19.30
N VAL A 118 9.82 -10.04 -20.61
CA VAL A 118 10.44 -9.27 -21.70
C VAL A 118 10.15 -7.76 -21.54
N PRO A 119 11.12 -6.85 -21.81
CA PRO A 119 10.90 -5.41 -21.72
C PRO A 119 9.96 -4.93 -22.84
N GLY A 120 8.79 -4.42 -22.47
CA GLY A 120 7.78 -3.90 -23.41
C GLY A 120 6.32 -4.27 -23.09
N CYS A 121 6.05 -5.05 -22.05
CA CYS A 121 4.69 -5.34 -21.60
C CYS A 121 4.07 -4.07 -20.97
N PRO A 122 2.80 -3.70 -21.26
CA PRO A 122 2.17 -2.55 -20.66
C PRO A 122 2.23 -2.66 -19.14
N THR A 123 2.79 -1.63 -18.49
CA THR A 123 2.90 -1.58 -17.05
C THR A 123 1.50 -1.61 -16.46
N ARG A 124 1.17 -2.68 -15.73
CA ARG A 124 -0.09 -2.78 -14.98
C ARG A 124 -0.11 -1.64 -13.97
N GLN A 125 -1.06 -0.72 -14.14
CA GLN A 125 -1.19 0.47 -13.33
C GLN A 125 -2.53 0.46 -12.61
N TRP A 126 -2.50 0.74 -11.32
CA TRP A 126 -3.69 0.92 -10.49
C TRP A 126 -4.27 2.30 -10.69
N ALA A 127 -5.56 2.37 -10.98
CA ALA A 127 -6.35 3.59 -10.91
C ALA A 127 -7.15 3.61 -9.61
N VAL A 128 -6.83 4.56 -8.75
CA VAL A 128 -7.53 4.83 -7.50
C VAL A 128 -8.47 6.00 -7.72
N HIS A 129 -9.76 5.72 -7.82
CA HIS A 129 -10.79 6.74 -7.94
C HIS A 129 -11.05 7.36 -6.58
N THR A 130 -10.98 8.69 -6.53
CA THR A 130 -11.27 9.49 -5.34
C THR A 130 -12.36 10.51 -5.67
N ALA A 131 -12.93 11.16 -4.65
CA ALA A 131 -13.88 12.25 -4.88
C ALA A 131 -13.28 13.45 -5.63
N GLN A 132 -11.95 13.59 -5.59
CA GLN A 132 -11.21 14.69 -6.19
C GLN A 132 -10.67 14.39 -7.60
N GLY A 133 -10.69 13.12 -8.04
CA GLY A 133 -10.07 12.71 -9.30
C GLY A 133 -9.53 11.28 -9.25
N VAL A 134 -8.66 10.93 -10.20
CA VAL A 134 -8.07 9.59 -10.31
C VAL A 134 -6.57 9.67 -10.03
N LEU A 135 -6.10 8.83 -9.10
CA LEU A 135 -4.69 8.65 -8.82
C LEU A 135 -4.20 7.38 -9.52
N PHE A 136 -3.22 7.51 -10.39
CA PHE A 136 -2.58 6.39 -11.06
C PHE A 136 -1.30 5.99 -10.33
N ALA A 137 -1.12 4.70 -10.07
CA ALA A 137 0.10 4.18 -9.44
C ALA A 137 0.49 2.78 -9.87
N ASP A 138 1.80 2.51 -9.89
CA ASP A 138 2.34 1.19 -10.22
C ASP A 138 2.18 0.20 -9.05
N HIS A 139 2.17 0.75 -7.83
CA HIS A 139 2.01 -0.01 -6.60
C HIS A 139 0.89 0.55 -5.74
N ILE A 140 0.14 -0.35 -5.11
CA ILE A 140 -0.88 0.01 -4.14
C ILE A 140 -0.69 -0.78 -2.85
N VAL A 141 -0.76 -0.09 -1.72
CA VAL A 141 -0.70 -0.72 -0.39
C VAL A 141 -2.07 -0.61 0.26
N VAL A 142 -2.72 -1.75 0.47
CA VAL A 142 -4.00 -1.82 1.16
C VAL A 142 -3.74 -2.16 2.62
N THR A 143 -4.21 -1.28 3.51
CA THR A 143 -4.08 -1.49 4.95
C THR A 143 -5.41 -1.85 5.59
N ARG A 144 -5.36 -2.70 6.62
CA ARG A 144 -6.50 -3.00 7.51
C ARG A 144 -7.82 -3.40 6.81
N CYS A 145 -7.76 -4.09 5.68
CA CYS A 145 -8.94 -4.68 5.07
C CYS A 145 -9.19 -6.09 5.64
N GLY A 146 -10.45 -6.45 5.86
CA GLY A 146 -10.80 -7.82 6.23
C GLY A 146 -10.56 -8.75 5.04
N GLN A 147 -10.10 -9.99 5.28
CA GLN A 147 -9.84 -10.94 4.19
C GLN A 147 -11.09 -11.14 3.32
N SER A 148 -12.28 -11.23 3.91
CA SER A 148 -13.54 -11.35 3.17
C SER A 148 -13.87 -10.13 2.30
N GLN A 149 -13.50 -8.92 2.72
CA GLN A 149 -13.70 -7.69 1.95
C GLN A 149 -12.73 -7.63 0.77
N LEU A 150 -11.46 -7.97 1.03
CA LEU A 150 -10.42 -8.04 0.01
C LEU A 150 -10.74 -9.11 -1.04
N ARG A 151 -11.21 -10.29 -0.63
CA ARG A 151 -11.62 -11.35 -1.55
C ARG A 151 -12.81 -10.92 -2.43
N ARG A 152 -13.78 -10.18 -1.86
CA ARG A 152 -14.91 -9.63 -2.63
C ARG A 152 -14.45 -8.60 -3.66
N MET A 153 -13.66 -7.62 -3.24
CA MET A 153 -13.07 -6.63 -4.14
C MET A 153 -12.32 -7.27 -5.31
N LEU A 154 -11.59 -8.36 -5.06
CA LEU A 154 -10.83 -9.04 -6.11
C LEU A 154 -11.70 -9.87 -7.03
N ALA A 155 -12.78 -10.45 -6.51
CA ALA A 155 -13.80 -11.08 -7.34
C ALA A 155 -14.46 -10.04 -8.27
N ASP A 156 -14.74 -8.84 -7.76
CA ASP A 156 -15.29 -7.73 -8.56
C ASP A 156 -14.30 -7.26 -9.65
N LEU A 157 -13.00 -7.37 -9.38
CA LEU A 157 -11.92 -7.12 -10.35
C LEU A 157 -11.69 -8.31 -11.32
N GLY A 158 -12.45 -9.40 -11.21
CA GLY A 158 -12.30 -10.58 -12.06
C GLY A 158 -11.06 -11.44 -11.76
N ILE A 159 -10.44 -11.26 -10.60
CA ILE A 159 -9.22 -11.96 -10.20
C ILE A 159 -9.58 -13.24 -9.43
N ALA A 160 -9.30 -14.40 -10.02
CA ALA A 160 -9.48 -15.70 -9.38
C ALA A 160 -8.39 -15.97 -8.34
N LEU A 161 -8.79 -16.26 -7.10
CA LEU A 161 -7.89 -16.38 -5.96
C LEU A 161 -7.48 -17.83 -5.73
N GLY A 162 -6.21 -18.15 -6.02
CA GLY A 162 -5.60 -19.45 -5.70
C GLY A 162 -5.13 -19.57 -4.24
N GLN A 163 -4.45 -20.68 -3.91
CA GLN A 163 -3.92 -20.96 -2.57
C GLN A 163 -2.89 -19.92 -2.07
N ASN A 164 -2.20 -19.22 -2.99
CA ASN A 164 -1.16 -18.24 -2.66
C ASN A 164 -1.63 -16.79 -2.86
N PHE A 165 -2.62 -16.41 -2.06
CA PHE A 165 -3.27 -15.10 -2.12
C PHE A 165 -2.29 -13.92 -2.10
N VAL A 166 -1.41 -13.85 -1.09
CA VAL A 166 -0.47 -12.74 -0.90
C VAL A 166 0.55 -12.63 -2.04
N ALA A 167 0.97 -13.75 -2.61
CA ALA A 167 1.92 -13.77 -3.72
C ALA A 167 1.26 -13.28 -5.02
N ALA A 168 0.02 -13.71 -5.29
CA ALA A 168 -0.76 -13.22 -6.42
C ALA A 168 -0.97 -11.70 -6.35
N MET A 169 -1.28 -11.17 -5.16
CA MET A 169 -1.41 -9.73 -4.93
C MET A 169 -0.11 -8.98 -5.20
N ARG A 170 1.01 -9.49 -4.71
CA ARG A 170 2.32 -8.87 -4.94
C ARG A 170 2.71 -8.88 -6.42
N ALA A 171 2.31 -9.90 -7.18
CA ALA A 171 2.58 -9.99 -8.61
C ALA A 171 1.86 -8.88 -9.40
N ILE A 172 0.64 -8.53 -9.00
CA ILE A 172 -0.15 -7.44 -9.59
C ILE A 172 0.17 -6.05 -9.02
N GLY A 173 1.17 -5.92 -8.15
CA GLY A 173 1.55 -4.64 -7.54
C GLY A 173 0.71 -4.21 -6.33
N MET A 174 -0.11 -5.11 -5.77
CA MET A 174 -0.85 -4.86 -4.53
C MET A 174 -0.15 -5.48 -3.32
N HIS A 175 0.14 -4.66 -2.32
CA HIS A 175 0.79 -5.06 -1.08
C HIS A 175 -0.19 -4.94 0.10
N LEU A 176 -0.12 -5.89 1.04
CA LEU A 176 -1.05 -5.97 2.16
C LEU A 176 -0.29 -5.76 3.47
N VAL A 177 -0.81 -4.88 4.33
CA VAL A 177 -0.25 -4.62 5.67
C VAL A 177 -1.37 -4.61 6.71
N GLY A 178 -1.19 -5.41 7.76
CA GLY A 178 -2.19 -5.56 8.82
C GLY A 178 -3.48 -6.25 8.36
N VAL A 179 -3.38 -7.15 7.37
CA VAL A 179 -4.49 -7.95 6.82
C VAL A 179 -4.32 -9.40 7.30
N GLY A 180 -5.33 -9.97 7.96
CA GLY A 180 -5.29 -11.36 8.45
C GLY A 180 -6.59 -11.80 9.15
N GLU A 181 -6.75 -13.12 9.32
CA GLU A 181 -7.90 -13.70 10.04
C GLU A 181 -7.69 -13.60 11.57
N LEU A 182 -8.61 -12.88 12.20
CA LEU A 182 -8.99 -12.94 13.62
C LEU A 182 -8.08 -12.35 14.70
N ILE A 183 -6.76 -12.18 14.51
CA ILE A 183 -5.90 -11.53 15.54
C ILE A 183 -5.50 -10.13 15.08
N THR A 184 -5.84 -9.10 15.85
CA THR A 184 -5.36 -7.74 15.61
C THR A 184 -3.82 -7.73 15.68
N PRO A 185 -3.11 -7.35 14.61
CA PRO A 185 -1.65 -7.39 14.61
C PRO A 185 -1.08 -6.42 15.65
N THR A 186 -0.01 -6.83 16.32
CA THR A 186 0.70 -5.95 17.27
C THR A 186 1.34 -4.76 16.52
N PRO A 187 1.53 -3.60 17.18
CA PRO A 187 2.18 -2.46 16.54
C PRO A 187 3.56 -2.81 15.95
N LYS A 188 4.34 -3.66 16.65
CA LYS A 188 5.65 -4.13 16.18
C LYS A 188 5.55 -4.97 14.90
N GLU A 189 4.57 -5.86 14.82
CA GLU A 189 4.36 -6.65 13.61
C GLU A 189 3.93 -5.77 12.43
N VAL A 190 3.09 -4.76 12.67
CA VAL A 190 2.74 -3.77 11.63
C VAL A 190 3.97 -3.03 11.12
N LEU A 191 4.86 -2.58 12.00
CA LEU A 191 6.10 -1.92 11.61
C LEU A 191 7.03 -2.85 10.83
N ARG A 192 7.13 -4.12 11.25
CA ARG A 192 7.91 -5.14 10.54
C ARG A 192 7.36 -5.37 9.12
N GLN A 193 6.05 -5.50 8.98
CA GLN A 193 5.38 -5.65 7.69
C GLN A 193 5.59 -4.42 6.81
N ALA A 194 5.47 -3.22 7.37
CA ALA A 194 5.71 -1.97 6.65
C ALA A 194 7.13 -1.91 6.08
N LYS A 195 8.14 -2.29 6.86
CA LYS A 195 9.54 -2.35 6.42
C LYS A 195 9.74 -3.33 5.26
N VAL A 196 9.18 -4.55 5.38
CA VAL A 196 9.26 -5.57 4.33
C VAL A 196 8.58 -5.09 3.04
N VAL A 197 7.42 -4.44 3.15
CA VAL A 197 6.69 -3.89 2.00
C VAL A 197 7.45 -2.73 1.36
N GLY A 198 7.98 -1.79 2.16
CA GLY A 198 8.79 -0.68 1.66
C GLY A 198 10.02 -1.15 0.88
N GLN A 199 10.73 -2.15 1.42
CA GLN A 199 11.87 -2.77 0.74
C GLN A 199 11.47 -3.51 -0.55
N ALA A 200 10.35 -4.23 -0.53
CA ALA A 200 9.88 -4.96 -1.71
C ALA A 200 9.44 -4.02 -2.84
N ILE A 201 8.86 -2.86 -2.49
CA ILE A 201 8.49 -1.83 -3.46
C ILE A 201 9.75 -1.12 -3.97
N SER A 202 10.66 -0.71 -3.11
CA SER A 202 11.89 -0.02 -3.54
C SER A 202 12.75 -0.89 -4.45
N ALA A 203 12.84 -2.20 -4.20
CA ALA A 203 13.53 -3.13 -5.09
C ALA A 203 12.90 -3.24 -6.49
N LYS A 204 11.60 -2.97 -6.63
CA LYS A 204 10.90 -2.95 -7.93
C LYS A 204 11.04 -1.60 -8.63
N VAL A 205 11.00 -0.50 -7.87
CA VAL A 205 11.11 0.86 -8.39
C VAL A 205 12.55 1.19 -8.80
N TYR A 206 13.54 0.71 -8.04
CA TYR A 206 14.97 0.93 -8.26
C TYR A 206 15.73 -0.41 -8.37
N PRO A 207 15.55 -1.16 -9.46
CA PRO A 207 16.19 -2.47 -9.63
C PRO A 207 17.72 -2.39 -9.67
N ASP A 208 18.27 -1.30 -10.24
CA ASP A 208 19.71 -1.10 -10.40
C ASP A 208 20.44 -0.84 -9.08
N SER A 209 19.75 -0.27 -8.09
CA SER A 209 20.32 -0.02 -6.75
C SER A 209 20.61 -1.31 -5.99
N VAL A 210 19.84 -2.36 -6.25
CA VAL A 210 20.05 -3.69 -5.65
C VAL A 210 21.20 -4.42 -6.33
N GLN A 211 21.35 -4.25 -7.65
CA GLN A 211 22.50 -4.80 -8.39
C GLN A 211 23.81 -4.11 -8.00
N ALA A 212 23.81 -2.77 -7.87
CA ALA A 212 24.98 -2.01 -7.43
C ALA A 212 25.47 -2.38 -6.02
N ALA A 213 24.55 -2.72 -5.09
CA ALA A 213 24.90 -3.20 -3.76
C ALA A 213 25.49 -4.62 -3.76
N LEU A 214 25.18 -5.44 -4.77
CA LEU A 214 25.73 -6.79 -4.94
C LEU A 214 27.02 -6.81 -5.78
N THR A 215 27.20 -5.84 -6.68
CA THR A 215 28.43 -5.64 -7.46
C THR A 215 29.33 -4.60 -6.80
N GLY A 216 29.61 -4.77 -5.49
CA GLY A 216 30.67 -4.04 -4.80
C GLY A 216 32.04 -4.31 -5.43
N SER A 217 32.26 -3.71 -6.60
CA SER A 217 33.52 -3.70 -7.32
C SER A 217 34.42 -2.75 -6.57
N PHE A 218 35.21 -3.31 -5.65
CA PHE A 218 36.37 -2.66 -5.09
C PHE A 218 37.29 -2.30 -6.26
N ALA A 219 37.25 -1.04 -6.69
CA ALA A 219 38.25 -0.51 -7.61
C ALA A 219 39.60 -0.52 -6.89
N ALA A 220 40.41 -1.54 -7.16
CA ALA A 220 41.81 -1.57 -6.76
C ALA A 220 42.53 -0.44 -7.50
N VAL A 221 43.01 0.55 -6.75
CA VAL A 221 43.89 1.61 -7.23
C VAL A 221 45.26 0.98 -7.51
N PRO A 222 45.81 1.03 -8.74
CA PRO A 222 47.19 0.65 -8.97
C PRO A 222 48.13 1.77 -8.47
N ALA A 223 49.19 1.35 -7.79
CA ALA A 223 50.30 2.18 -7.30
C ALA A 223 51.26 2.57 -8.43
#